data_AF-A0A822FHJ3-F1
#
_entry.id   AF-A0A822FHJ3-F1
#
_cell.length_a   1.000
_cell.length_b   1.000
_cell.length_c   1.000
_cell.angle_alpha   90.00
_cell.angle_beta   90.00
_cell.angle_gamma   90.00
#
_symmetry.space_group_name_H-M   'P 1'
#
loop_
_entity.id
_entity.type
_entity.pdbx_description
1 polymer ?
#
loop_
_entity_poly.entity_id
_entity_poly.type
_entity_poly.pdbx_seq_one_letter_code
_entity_poly.pdbx_strand_id
1 'polypeptide(L)'
;MLFFCLFNSVIYAPGLYVGIHLSWFIVSRVFCILFLIHNYVIFGGLAYLLMWASLERHRFLFQINTPISLSRQMIPLIIVIIFVYTCSILIVLLSKCFKYEKFEVCFIENVSDVIIFTLYTFVIPMVIMIFATTILLRRLYEYRTRINKRRRWIRLKKMFYQSLIYLGWYCVSYWPHTIYSILIVYDSNRFDSVILRNTLHLVSICGIQALPILTYFTFKPNKKQLQVKYVISNKIEINTNMPQKPTSECLKNKKELPIIEKF
;
A
#
# COMPACT_ATOMS: atom_id res chain seq x y z
N MET A 1 3.01 -4.69 3.10
CA MET A 1 3.60 -3.62 2.29
C MET A 1 5.11 -3.51 2.47
N LEU A 2 5.62 -3.18 3.67
CA LEU A 2 7.07 -3.04 3.90
C LEU A 2 7.88 -4.30 3.53
N PHE A 3 7.46 -5.48 3.99
CA PHE A 3 8.07 -6.75 3.60
C PHE A 3 8.05 -7.01 2.10
N PHE A 4 6.92 -6.73 1.43
CA PHE A 4 6.80 -6.86 -0.03
C PHE A 4 7.78 -5.93 -0.75
N CYS A 5 7.91 -4.68 -0.30
CA CYS A 5 8.81 -3.70 -0.92
C CYS A 5 10.29 -4.08 -0.71
N LEU A 6 10.64 -4.56 0.50
CA LEU A 6 11.99 -5.05 0.79
C LEU A 6 12.34 -6.28 -0.05
N PHE A 7 11.47 -7.29 -0.06
CA PHE A 7 11.70 -8.53 -0.82
C PHE A 7 11.89 -8.26 -2.31
N ASN A 8 11.03 -7.42 -2.90
CA ASN A 8 11.14 -7.04 -4.30
C ASN A 8 12.38 -6.17 -4.59
N SER A 9 12.77 -5.28 -3.68
CA SER A 9 13.99 -4.48 -3.85
C SER A 9 15.27 -5.32 -3.90
N VAL A 10 15.29 -6.44 -3.14
CA VAL A 10 16.43 -7.37 -3.09
C VAL A 10 16.54 -8.21 -4.35
N ILE A 11 15.44 -8.47 -5.06
CA ILE A 11 15.46 -9.28 -6.28
C ILE A 11 15.68 -8.39 -7.52
N TYR A 12 15.01 -7.23 -7.56
CA TYR A 12 14.97 -6.40 -8.77
C TYR A 12 16.28 -5.72 -9.10
N ALA A 13 16.93 -5.07 -8.12
CA ALA A 13 18.16 -4.32 -8.38
C ALA A 13 19.32 -5.23 -8.80
N PRO A 14 19.57 -6.39 -8.15
CA PRO A 14 20.56 -7.35 -8.64
C PRO A 14 20.17 -7.96 -9.98
N GLY A 15 18.89 -8.28 -10.20
CA GLY A 15 18.42 -8.84 -11.47
C GLY A 15 18.65 -7.89 -12.65
N LEU A 16 18.38 -6.60 -12.47
CA LEU A 16 18.66 -5.57 -13.47
C LEU A 16 20.18 -5.42 -13.70
N TYR A 17 20.97 -5.35 -12.62
CA TYR A 17 22.42 -5.21 -12.71
C TYR A 17 23.06 -6.37 -13.49
N VAL A 18 22.70 -7.61 -13.13
CA VAL A 18 23.16 -8.83 -13.80
C VAL A 18 22.68 -8.85 -15.25
N GLY A 19 21.41 -8.51 -15.50
CA GLY A 19 20.83 -8.50 -16.83
C GLY A 19 21.52 -7.54 -17.80
N ILE A 20 21.85 -6.33 -17.33
CA ILE A 20 22.55 -5.30 -18.11
C ILE A 20 24.03 -5.66 -18.28
N HIS A 21 24.74 -5.94 -17.19
CA HIS A 21 26.20 -6.12 -17.23
C HIS A 21 26.64 -7.45 -17.85
N LEU A 22 25.87 -8.53 -17.65
CA LEU A 22 26.17 -9.82 -18.27
C LEU A 22 25.44 -10.03 -19.60
N SER A 23 24.68 -9.04 -20.08
CA SER A 23 23.90 -9.13 -21.33
C SER A 23 22.90 -10.30 -21.36
N TRP A 24 22.44 -10.80 -20.19
CA TRP A 24 21.57 -11.98 -20.10
C TRP A 24 20.20 -11.79 -20.76
N PHE A 25 19.74 -10.55 -20.89
CA PHE A 25 18.51 -10.23 -21.63
C PHE A 25 18.61 -10.54 -23.12
N ILE A 26 19.82 -10.47 -23.70
CA ILE A 26 20.08 -10.81 -25.10
C ILE A 26 20.29 -12.31 -25.25
N VAL A 27 20.97 -12.94 -24.29
CA VAL A 27 21.33 -14.36 -24.35
C VAL A 27 20.13 -15.27 -24.08
N SER A 28 19.15 -14.83 -23.29
CA SER A 28 17.99 -15.64 -22.92
C SER A 28 16.68 -14.87 -22.99
N ARG A 29 15.86 -15.23 -23.99
CA ARG A 29 14.47 -14.78 -24.11
C ARG A 29 13.64 -15.09 -22.88
N VAL A 30 13.89 -16.23 -22.24
CA VAL A 30 13.20 -16.64 -21.01
C VAL A 30 13.54 -15.69 -19.86
N PHE A 31 14.82 -15.32 -19.72
CA PHE A 31 15.25 -14.40 -18.66
C PHE A 31 14.65 -13.01 -18.86
N CYS A 32 14.60 -12.53 -20.10
CA CYS A 32 13.93 -11.29 -20.48
C CYS A 32 12.44 -11.27 -20.09
N ILE A 33 11.70 -12.34 -20.42
CA ILE A 33 10.28 -12.48 -20.08
C ILE A 33 10.07 -12.51 -18.57
N LEU A 34 10.87 -13.31 -17.85
CA LEU A 34 10.79 -13.40 -16.38
C LEU A 34 11.10 -12.07 -15.72
N PHE A 35 12.11 -11.35 -16.22
CA PHE A 35 12.44 -10.02 -15.72
C PHE A 35 11.31 -9.03 -15.96
N LEU A 36 10.70 -9.03 -17.16
CA LEU A 36 9.57 -8.16 -17.48
C LEU A 36 8.34 -8.46 -16.60
N ILE A 37 8.02 -9.75 -16.38
CA ILE A 37 6.96 -10.16 -15.44
C ILE A 37 7.27 -9.62 -14.05
N HIS A 38 8.50 -9.83 -13.56
CA HIS A 38 8.89 -9.38 -12.24
C HIS A 38 8.83 -7.85 -12.12
N ASN A 39 9.26 -7.14 -13.15
CA ASN A 39 9.15 -5.69 -13.26
C ASN A 39 7.70 -5.22 -13.10
N TYR A 40 6.77 -5.86 -13.82
CA TYR A 40 5.35 -5.54 -13.78
C TYR A 40 4.71 -5.88 -12.44
N VAL A 41 5.14 -6.98 -11.82
CA VAL A 41 4.72 -7.34 -10.47
C VAL A 41 5.14 -6.30 -9.46
N ILE A 42 6.34 -5.71 -9.61
CA ILE A 42 6.82 -4.71 -8.68
C ILE A 42 6.05 -3.41 -8.84
N PHE A 43 5.97 -2.89 -10.06
CA PHE A 43 5.27 -1.64 -10.34
C PHE A 43 3.77 -1.76 -10.06
N GLY A 44 3.12 -2.82 -10.54
CA GLY A 44 1.72 -3.10 -10.24
C GLY A 44 1.51 -3.39 -8.75
N GLY A 45 2.34 -4.24 -8.15
CA GLY A 45 2.21 -4.63 -6.74
C GLY A 45 2.30 -3.45 -5.80
N LEU A 46 3.26 -2.56 -6.03
CA LEU A 46 3.41 -1.34 -5.25
C LEU A 46 2.20 -0.40 -5.43
N ALA A 47 1.74 -0.20 -6.67
CA ALA A 47 0.56 0.63 -6.97
C ALA A 47 -0.70 0.10 -6.28
N TYR A 48 -0.98 -1.20 -6.43
CA TYR A 48 -2.16 -1.85 -5.83
C TYR A 48 -2.07 -1.97 -4.31
N LEU A 49 -0.87 -2.09 -3.73
CA LEU A 49 -0.70 -2.04 -2.27
C LEU A 49 -0.96 -0.64 -1.71
N LEU A 50 -0.51 0.42 -2.39
CA LEU A 50 -0.79 1.81 -1.99
C LEU A 50 -2.28 2.14 -2.16
N MET A 51 -2.88 1.67 -3.24
CA MET A 51 -4.32 1.74 -3.48
C MET A 51 -5.09 1.03 -2.36
N TRP A 52 -4.73 -0.21 -2.05
CA TRP A 52 -5.34 -0.98 -0.97
C TRP A 52 -5.18 -0.28 0.38
N ALA A 53 -3.98 0.20 0.72
CA ALA A 53 -3.74 0.94 1.96
C ALA A 53 -4.62 2.20 2.06
N SER A 54 -4.89 2.86 0.93
CA SER A 54 -5.77 4.02 0.86
C SER A 54 -7.24 3.64 1.11
N LEU A 55 -7.70 2.51 0.57
CA LEU A 55 -9.04 1.96 0.81
C LEU A 55 -9.22 1.39 2.23
N GLU A 56 -8.21 0.73 2.76
CA GLU A 56 -8.21 0.13 4.10
C GLU A 56 -8.37 1.21 5.17
N ARG A 57 -7.67 2.35 5.00
CA ARG A 57 -7.85 3.54 5.85
C ARG A 57 -9.29 4.04 5.84
N HIS A 58 -9.98 3.95 4.70
CA HIS A 58 -11.40 4.30 4.62
C HIS A 58 -12.28 3.30 5.40
N ARG A 59 -12.01 1.98 5.30
CA ARG A 59 -12.71 0.94 6.09
C ARG A 59 -12.51 1.10 7.60
N PHE A 60 -11.29 1.39 8.06
CA PHE A 60 -11.00 1.61 9.49
C PHE A 60 -11.71 2.83 10.09
N LEU A 61 -12.17 3.77 9.26
CA LEU A 61 -12.97 4.89 9.74
C LEU A 61 -14.40 4.51 10.12
N PHE A 62 -14.90 3.37 9.61
CA PHE A 62 -16.26 2.90 9.91
C PHE A 62 -16.30 1.82 10.98
N GLN A 63 -15.25 1.01 11.13
CA GLN A 63 -15.21 -0.12 12.06
C GLN A 63 -14.30 0.17 13.26
N ILE A 64 -14.53 1.29 13.95
CA ILE A 64 -13.63 1.84 14.99
C ILE A 64 -13.47 0.93 16.22
N ASN A 65 -14.37 -0.02 16.43
CA ASN A 65 -14.47 -0.78 17.69
C ASN A 65 -14.09 -2.27 17.58
N THR A 66 -13.79 -2.79 16.40
CA THR A 66 -13.40 -4.21 16.26
C THR A 66 -11.88 -4.33 16.17
N PRO A 67 -11.23 -5.08 17.08
CA PRO A 67 -9.82 -5.43 16.92
C PRO A 67 -9.67 -6.18 15.59
N ILE A 68 -8.73 -5.72 14.79
CA ILE A 68 -8.51 -6.27 13.47
C ILE A 68 -7.60 -7.48 13.68
N SER A 69 -8.12 -8.68 13.44
CA SER A 69 -7.30 -9.88 13.48
C SER A 69 -6.24 -9.81 12.39
N LEU A 70 -5.05 -10.37 12.67
CA LEU A 70 -3.97 -10.49 11.68
C LEU A 70 -4.48 -11.18 10.40
N SER A 71 -5.33 -12.20 10.54
CA SER A 71 -5.97 -12.90 9.42
C SER A 71 -6.78 -11.97 8.51
N ARG A 72 -7.51 -10.99 9.05
CA ARG A 72 -8.27 -10.01 8.24
C ARG A 72 -7.38 -9.03 7.48
N GLN A 73 -6.14 -8.79 7.92
CA GLN A 73 -5.17 -7.94 7.21
C GLN A 73 -4.39 -8.72 6.15
N MET A 74 -4.14 -10.01 6.37
CA MET A 74 -3.37 -10.84 5.45
C MET A 74 -4.17 -11.25 4.21
N ILE A 75 -5.48 -11.54 4.34
CA ILE A 75 -6.30 -11.98 3.20
C ILE A 75 -6.28 -10.97 2.03
N PRO A 76 -6.54 -9.66 2.24
CA PRO A 76 -6.50 -8.70 1.14
C PRO A 76 -5.11 -8.54 0.53
N LEU A 77 -4.06 -8.64 1.35
CA LEU A 77 -2.69 -8.56 0.87
C LEU A 77 -2.36 -9.76 -0.03
N ILE A 78 -2.78 -10.97 0.35
CA ILE A 78 -2.63 -12.18 -0.48
C ILE A 78 -3.41 -12.03 -1.78
N ILE A 79 -4.65 -11.52 -1.74
CA ILE A 79 -5.46 -11.28 -2.93
C ILE A 79 -4.77 -10.28 -3.88
N VAL A 80 -4.25 -9.17 -3.35
CA VAL A 80 -3.51 -8.18 -4.14
C VAL A 80 -2.28 -8.82 -4.79
N ILE A 81 -1.52 -9.62 -4.06
CA ILE A 81 -0.33 -10.31 -4.60
C ILE A 81 -0.73 -11.26 -5.72
N ILE A 82 -1.72 -12.12 -5.50
CA ILE A 82 -2.21 -13.08 -6.52
C ILE A 82 -2.67 -12.33 -7.77
N PHE A 83 -3.53 -11.32 -7.59
CA PHE A 83 -4.05 -10.49 -8.69
C PHE A 83 -2.93 -9.82 -9.50
N VAL A 84 -1.92 -9.28 -8.81
CA VAL A 84 -0.82 -8.59 -9.48
C VAL A 84 0.03 -9.56 -10.29
N TYR A 85 0.35 -10.73 -9.74
CA TYR A 85 1.09 -11.76 -10.45
C TYR A 85 0.33 -12.28 -11.66
N THR A 86 -0.96 -12.61 -11.51
CA THR A 86 -1.76 -13.13 -12.63
C THR A 86 -1.88 -12.10 -13.74
N CYS A 87 -2.21 -10.84 -13.43
CA CYS A 87 -2.28 -9.78 -14.43
C CYS A 87 -0.93 -9.54 -15.12
N SER A 88 0.18 -9.51 -14.36
CA SER A 88 1.52 -9.28 -14.93
C SER A 88 1.92 -10.40 -15.89
N ILE A 89 1.67 -11.66 -15.52
CA ILE A 89 1.92 -12.82 -16.39
C ILE A 89 1.07 -12.73 -17.66
N LEU A 90 -0.23 -12.43 -17.53
CA LEU A 90 -1.12 -12.31 -18.69
C LEU A 90 -0.70 -11.20 -19.64
N ILE A 91 -0.40 -10.00 -19.14
CA ILE A 91 0.02 -8.87 -19.98
C ILE A 91 1.30 -9.22 -20.75
N VAL A 92 2.28 -9.83 -20.08
CA VAL A 92 3.54 -10.21 -20.73
C VAL A 92 3.34 -11.34 -21.73
N LEU A 93 2.62 -12.41 -21.39
CA LEU A 93 2.43 -13.54 -22.31
C LEU A 93 1.54 -13.21 -23.51
N LEU A 94 0.61 -12.26 -23.38
CA LEU A 94 -0.24 -11.81 -24.46
C LEU A 94 0.47 -10.79 -25.37
N SER A 95 1.52 -10.13 -24.90
CA SER A 95 2.33 -9.23 -25.71
C SER A 95 3.19 -10.03 -26.68
N LYS A 96 3.04 -9.75 -27.98
CA LYS A 96 3.74 -10.48 -29.05
C LYS A 96 5.00 -9.78 -29.57
N CYS A 97 5.27 -8.55 -29.15
CA CYS A 97 6.32 -7.69 -29.70
C CYS A 97 7.28 -7.22 -28.61
N PHE A 98 8.37 -7.98 -28.44
CA PHE A 98 9.51 -7.59 -27.60
C PHE A 98 10.68 -7.26 -28.51
N LYS A 99 11.34 -6.13 -28.25
CA LYS A 99 12.61 -5.80 -28.89
C LYS A 99 13.76 -6.16 -27.96
N TYR A 100 14.77 -6.81 -28.53
CA TYR A 100 15.97 -7.27 -27.84
C TYR A 100 17.16 -6.52 -28.44
N GLU A 101 17.63 -5.46 -27.78
CA GLU A 101 18.84 -4.76 -28.20
C GLU A 101 19.97 -4.92 -27.19
N LYS A 102 21.20 -4.84 -27.71
CA LYS A 102 22.40 -4.95 -26.88
C LYS A 102 22.43 -3.78 -25.89
N PHE A 103 22.62 -4.10 -24.61
CA PHE A 103 22.65 -3.16 -23.48
C PHE A 103 21.29 -2.56 -23.07
N GLU A 104 20.17 -3.13 -23.53
CA GLU A 104 18.84 -2.63 -23.20
C GLU A 104 18.06 -3.53 -22.23
N VAL A 105 17.28 -2.89 -21.37
CA VAL A 105 16.27 -3.55 -20.55
C VAL A 105 15.11 -3.95 -21.46
N CYS A 106 14.64 -5.20 -21.33
CA CYS A 106 13.50 -5.69 -22.09
C CYS A 106 12.27 -4.78 -21.94
N PHE A 107 11.67 -4.43 -23.06
CA PHE A 107 10.50 -3.55 -23.11
C PHE A 107 9.50 -4.00 -24.17
N ILE A 108 8.26 -3.57 -23.99
CA ILE A 108 7.18 -3.78 -24.95
C ILE A 108 7.12 -2.59 -25.89
N GLU A 109 7.10 -2.86 -27.20
CA GLU A 109 7.01 -1.81 -28.23
C GLU A 109 5.57 -1.52 -28.65
N ASN A 110 4.68 -2.50 -28.49
CA ASN A 110 3.33 -2.37 -28.98
C ASN A 110 2.54 -1.33 -28.18
N VAL A 111 2.02 -0.33 -28.89
CA VAL A 111 1.24 0.79 -28.34
C VAL A 111 0.10 0.30 -27.46
N SER A 112 -0.64 -0.72 -27.92
CA SER A 112 -1.79 -1.26 -27.18
C SER A 112 -1.38 -1.81 -25.81
N ASP A 113 -0.24 -2.46 -25.75
CA ASP A 113 0.24 -3.15 -24.57
C ASP A 113 0.80 -2.14 -23.56
N VAL A 114 1.45 -1.08 -24.05
CA VAL A 114 1.90 0.06 -23.23
C VAL A 114 0.72 0.82 -22.64
N ILE A 115 -0.37 1.00 -23.40
CA ILE A 115 -1.61 1.60 -22.89
C ILE A 115 -2.24 0.73 -21.81
N ILE A 116 -2.38 -0.58 -22.06
CA ILE A 116 -2.92 -1.53 -21.08
C ILE A 116 -2.07 -1.51 -19.80
N PHE A 117 -0.75 -1.53 -19.95
CA PHE A 117 0.19 -1.45 -18.83
C PHE A 117 0.02 -0.14 -18.05
N THR A 118 -0.13 0.98 -18.75
CA THR A 118 -0.34 2.30 -18.13
C THR A 118 -1.66 2.37 -17.38
N LEU A 119 -2.74 1.82 -17.94
CA LEU A 119 -4.02 1.75 -17.26
C LEU A 119 -3.93 0.91 -15.99
N TYR A 120 -3.32 -0.27 -16.10
CA TYR A 120 -3.16 -1.23 -15.01
C TYR A 120 -2.26 -0.71 -13.89
N THR A 121 -1.04 -0.26 -14.20
CA THR A 121 -0.04 0.11 -13.19
C THR A 121 -0.18 1.53 -12.70
N PHE A 122 -0.80 2.42 -13.47
CA PHE A 122 -0.79 3.85 -13.17
C PHE A 122 -2.20 4.44 -12.98
N VAL A 123 -3.05 4.44 -14.03
CA VAL A 123 -4.33 5.18 -14.04
C VAL A 123 -5.32 4.63 -13.03
N ILE A 124 -5.57 3.31 -13.04
CA ILE A 124 -6.56 2.68 -12.15
C ILE A 124 -6.20 2.89 -10.67
N PRO A 125 -4.97 2.56 -10.22
CA PRO A 125 -4.60 2.80 -8.82
C PRO A 125 -4.63 4.28 -8.44
N MET A 126 -4.20 5.19 -9.34
CA MET A 126 -4.21 6.64 -9.11
C MET A 126 -5.62 7.15 -8.85
N VAL A 127 -6.58 6.84 -9.71
CA VAL A 127 -7.97 7.30 -9.60
C VAL A 127 -8.57 6.83 -8.28
N ILE A 128 -8.34 5.57 -7.90
CA ILE A 128 -8.85 5.01 -6.65
C ILE A 128 -8.19 5.68 -5.42
N MET A 129 -6.89 5.96 -5.47
CA MET A 129 -6.18 6.68 -4.40
C MET A 129 -6.68 8.13 -4.26
N ILE A 130 -6.91 8.83 -5.37
CA ILE A 130 -7.51 10.19 -5.38
C ILE A 130 -8.92 10.16 -4.81
N PHE A 131 -9.74 9.19 -5.22
CA PHE A 131 -11.09 9.04 -4.69
C PHE A 131 -11.09 8.76 -3.17
N ALA A 132 -10.21 7.86 -2.71
CA ALA A 132 -10.09 7.58 -1.28
C ALA A 132 -9.61 8.80 -0.47
N THR A 133 -8.69 9.59 -1.01
CA THR A 133 -8.16 10.81 -0.36
C THR A 133 -9.17 11.96 -0.34
N THR A 134 -9.95 12.14 -1.41
CA THR A 134 -11.00 13.17 -1.45
C THR A 134 -12.12 12.86 -0.46
N ILE A 135 -12.52 11.59 -0.30
CA ILE A 135 -13.48 11.19 0.73
C ILE A 135 -12.94 11.48 2.14
N LEU A 136 -11.66 11.18 2.39
CA LEU A 136 -11.00 11.51 3.66
C LEU A 136 -11.03 13.01 3.95
N LEU A 137 -10.78 13.84 2.94
CA LEU A 137 -10.82 15.30 3.05
C LEU A 137 -12.22 15.82 3.38
N ARG A 138 -13.24 15.35 2.65
CA ARG A 138 -14.64 15.69 2.90
C ARG A 138 -15.02 15.40 4.36
N ARG A 139 -14.66 14.23 4.88
CA ARG A 139 -14.92 13.89 6.29
C ARG A 139 -14.15 14.77 7.26
N LEU A 140 -12.87 15.04 6.97
CA LEU A 140 -12.07 15.91 7.83
C LEU A 140 -12.72 17.29 7.97
N TYR A 141 -13.31 17.80 6.88
CA TYR A 141 -14.09 19.03 6.86
C TYR A 141 -15.38 18.92 7.68
N GLU A 142 -16.19 17.87 7.47
CA GLU A 142 -17.42 17.61 8.22
C GLU A 142 -17.19 17.43 9.74
N TYR A 143 -16.03 16.88 10.14
CA TYR A 143 -15.67 16.71 11.55
C TYR A 143 -15.07 17.96 12.19
N ARG A 144 -14.62 18.96 11.41
CA ARG A 144 -14.05 20.20 11.93
C ARG A 144 -15.06 21.00 12.75
N THR A 145 -16.34 20.93 12.40
CA THR A 145 -17.43 21.67 13.06
C THR A 145 -17.92 21.01 14.35
N ARG A 146 -17.54 19.75 14.64
CA ARG A 146 -17.99 19.02 15.83
C ARG A 146 -16.94 19.06 16.94
N ILE A 147 -17.05 20.07 17.81
CA ILE A 147 -16.10 20.43 18.88
C ILE A 147 -15.74 19.26 19.83
N ASN A 148 -16.63 18.28 20.01
CA ASN A 148 -16.47 17.23 21.02
C ASN A 148 -15.59 16.02 20.63
N LYS A 149 -14.89 16.06 19.47
CA LYS A 149 -14.13 14.89 18.95
C LYS A 149 -12.68 15.19 18.53
N ARG A 150 -11.96 16.04 19.28
CA ARG A 150 -10.55 16.42 19.01
C ARG A 150 -9.62 15.23 18.73
N ARG A 151 -9.70 14.14 19.51
CA ARG A 151 -8.88 12.92 19.28
C ARG A 151 -9.16 12.24 17.94
N ARG A 152 -10.43 12.19 17.50
CA ARG A 152 -10.85 11.59 16.22
C ARG A 152 -10.40 12.46 15.05
N TRP A 153 -10.51 13.78 15.19
CA TRP A 153 -10.05 14.73 14.19
C TRP A 153 -8.53 14.67 13.98
N ILE A 154 -7.73 14.59 15.05
CA ILE A 154 -6.27 14.41 14.95
C ILE A 154 -5.92 13.10 14.22
N ARG A 155 -6.63 12.00 14.53
CA ARG A 155 -6.42 10.71 13.86
C ARG A 155 -6.75 10.79 12.36
N LEU A 156 -7.88 11.38 12.01
CA LEU A 156 -8.29 11.62 10.62
C LEU A 156 -7.29 12.50 9.88
N LYS A 157 -6.83 13.59 10.49
CA LYS A 157 -5.82 14.50 9.94
C LYS A 157 -4.51 13.76 9.65
N LYS A 158 -4.05 12.91 10.59
CA LYS A 158 -2.87 12.06 10.37
C LYS A 158 -3.06 11.09 9.20
N MET A 159 -4.20 10.40 9.13
CA MET A 159 -4.51 9.48 8.02
C MET A 159 -4.56 10.21 6.68
N PHE A 160 -5.15 11.41 6.64
CA PHE A 160 -5.19 12.25 5.43
C PHE A 160 -3.78 12.62 4.95
N TYR A 161 -2.92 13.15 5.82
CA TYR A 161 -1.54 13.48 5.43
C TYR A 161 -0.75 12.25 4.98
N GLN A 162 -0.90 11.12 5.65
CA GLN A 162 -0.26 9.88 5.21
C GLN A 162 -0.73 9.46 3.82
N SER A 163 -2.02 9.64 3.48
CA SER A 163 -2.51 9.30 2.15
C SER A 163 -2.06 10.33 1.10
N LEU A 164 -1.94 11.60 1.46
CA LEU A 164 -1.37 12.64 0.58
C LEU A 164 0.10 12.36 0.26
N ILE A 165 0.90 11.98 1.26
CA ILE A 165 2.31 11.61 1.09
C ILE A 165 2.43 10.41 0.15
N TYR A 166 1.58 9.40 0.31
CA TYR A 166 1.57 8.24 -0.57
C TYR A 166 1.17 8.58 -2.01
N LEU A 167 0.16 9.44 -2.18
CA LEU A 167 -0.26 9.90 -3.50
C LEU A 167 0.83 10.72 -4.19
N GLY A 168 1.45 11.67 -3.48
CA GLY A 168 2.54 12.48 -4.01
C GLY A 168 3.75 11.63 -4.38
N TRP A 169 4.15 10.71 -3.51
CA TRP A 169 5.25 9.78 -3.81
C TRP A 169 4.97 8.89 -5.02
N TYR A 170 3.74 8.38 -5.11
CA TYR A 170 3.29 7.58 -6.24
C TYR A 170 3.35 8.37 -7.56
N CYS A 171 2.86 9.62 -7.59
CA CYS A 171 2.98 10.45 -8.79
C CYS A 171 4.44 10.69 -9.17
N VAL A 172 5.31 11.04 -8.22
CA VAL A 172 6.74 11.30 -8.50
C VAL A 172 7.45 10.05 -9.01
N SER A 173 7.12 8.87 -8.48
CA SER A 173 7.79 7.62 -8.86
C SER A 173 7.30 7.07 -10.21
N TYR A 174 6.03 7.28 -10.57
CA TYR A 174 5.41 6.65 -11.74
C TYR A 174 5.23 7.59 -12.93
N TRP A 175 5.00 8.90 -12.74
CA TRP A 175 4.79 9.84 -13.84
C TRP A 175 5.96 9.88 -14.84
N PRO A 176 7.24 9.98 -14.42
CA PRO A 176 8.34 10.04 -15.37
C PRO A 176 8.40 8.80 -16.26
N HIS A 177 8.22 7.62 -15.67
CA HIS A 177 8.21 6.35 -16.40
C HIS A 177 7.01 6.26 -17.35
N THR A 178 5.80 6.58 -16.87
CA THR A 178 4.58 6.53 -17.69
C THR A 178 4.63 7.52 -18.86
N ILE A 179 5.03 8.77 -18.62
CA ILE A 179 5.14 9.79 -19.66
C ILE A 179 6.17 9.34 -20.70
N TYR A 180 7.32 8.82 -20.26
CA TYR A 180 8.33 8.31 -21.17
C TYR A 180 7.85 7.12 -22.02
N SER A 181 7.20 6.13 -21.41
CA SER A 181 6.64 4.99 -22.16
C SER A 181 5.64 5.45 -23.22
N ILE A 182 4.82 6.46 -22.93
CA ILE A 182 3.90 7.06 -23.90
C ILE A 182 4.68 7.81 -25.00
N LEU A 183 5.71 8.58 -24.64
CA LEU A 183 6.50 9.36 -25.60
C LEU A 183 7.31 8.48 -26.57
N ILE A 184 7.95 7.39 -26.10
CA ILE A 184 8.63 6.43 -26.99
C ILE A 184 7.67 5.84 -28.00
N VAL A 185 6.49 5.47 -27.54
CA VAL A 185 5.46 4.86 -28.39
C VAL A 185 4.93 5.85 -29.42
N TYR A 186 4.87 7.14 -29.06
CA TYR A 186 4.42 8.21 -29.95
C TYR A 186 5.46 8.56 -31.02
N ASP A 187 6.75 8.64 -30.65
CA ASP A 187 7.85 8.99 -31.55
C ASP A 187 9.16 8.34 -31.08
N SER A 188 9.34 7.07 -31.45
CA SER A 188 10.51 6.29 -31.03
C SER A 188 11.81 6.90 -31.57
N ASN A 189 11.82 7.39 -32.80
CA ASN A 189 13.03 7.97 -33.41
C ASN A 189 13.59 9.17 -32.64
N ARG A 190 12.72 9.92 -31.95
CA ARG A 190 13.12 11.10 -31.18
C ARG A 190 13.45 10.80 -29.72
N PHE A 191 12.75 9.83 -29.11
CA PHE A 191 12.83 9.57 -27.67
C PHE A 191 13.54 8.27 -27.30
N ASP A 192 13.89 7.42 -28.27
CA ASP A 192 14.65 6.20 -28.07
C ASP A 192 16.14 6.50 -27.88
N SER A 193 16.49 7.01 -26.69
CA SER A 193 17.88 7.11 -26.27
C SER A 193 18.15 6.16 -25.12
N VAL A 194 19.15 5.31 -25.29
CA VAL A 194 19.61 4.31 -24.31
C VAL A 194 19.89 4.96 -22.94
N ILE A 195 20.48 6.17 -22.96
CA ILE A 195 20.81 6.93 -21.75
C ILE A 195 19.52 7.33 -21.01
N LEU A 196 18.51 7.87 -21.70
CA LEU A 196 17.24 8.27 -21.08
C LEU A 196 16.48 7.06 -20.53
N ARG A 197 16.45 5.94 -21.28
CA ARG A 197 15.83 4.67 -20.86
C ARG A 197 16.44 4.16 -19.56
N ASN A 198 17.77 4.05 -19.50
CA ASN A 198 18.48 3.58 -18.32
C ASN A 198 18.34 4.54 -17.13
N THR A 199 18.35 5.86 -17.39
CA THR A 199 18.13 6.88 -16.34
C THR A 199 16.75 6.74 -15.73
N LEU A 200 15.71 6.48 -16.53
CA LEU A 200 14.35 6.30 -16.02
C LEU A 200 14.16 5.00 -15.25
N HIS A 201 14.82 3.91 -15.65
CA HIS A 201 14.87 2.70 -14.82
C HIS A 201 15.55 2.98 -13.48
N LEU A 202 16.67 3.71 -13.45
CA LEU A 202 17.34 4.10 -12.20
C LEU A 202 16.45 4.96 -11.30
N VAL A 203 15.82 6.00 -11.85
CA VAL A 203 14.88 6.86 -11.11
C VAL A 203 13.74 6.02 -10.53
N SER A 204 13.22 5.07 -11.29
CA SER A 204 12.15 4.19 -10.83
C SER A 204 12.60 3.24 -9.72
N ILE A 205 13.83 2.68 -9.82
CA ILE A 205 14.43 1.87 -8.75
C ILE A 205 14.56 2.69 -7.48
N CYS A 206 15.11 3.89 -7.55
CA CYS A 206 15.25 4.78 -6.40
C CYS A 206 13.87 5.09 -5.78
N GLY A 207 12.85 5.34 -6.61
CA GLY A 207 11.46 5.54 -6.17
C GLY A 207 10.88 4.34 -5.43
N ILE A 208 11.10 3.12 -5.93
CA ILE A 208 10.65 1.87 -5.30
C ILE A 208 11.42 1.62 -4.00
N GLN A 209 12.74 1.81 -4.00
CA GLN A 209 13.61 1.56 -2.85
C GLN A 209 13.45 2.55 -1.71
N ALA A 210 13.03 3.79 -2.00
CA ALA A 210 12.75 4.76 -0.95
C ALA A 210 11.33 4.59 -0.33
N LEU A 211 10.46 3.75 -0.91
CA LEU A 211 9.13 3.49 -0.34
C LEU A 211 9.15 2.77 1.02
N PRO A 212 9.98 1.73 1.28
CA PRO A 212 10.16 1.17 2.62
C PRO A 212 10.54 2.23 3.66
N ILE A 213 11.44 3.15 3.30
CA ILE A 213 11.93 4.23 4.16
C ILE A 213 10.79 5.20 4.46
N LEU A 214 10.06 5.64 3.43
CA LEU A 214 8.89 6.50 3.57
C LEU A 214 7.78 5.86 4.41
N THR A 215 7.54 4.56 4.18
CA THR A 215 6.57 3.77 4.94
C THR A 215 6.99 3.71 6.42
N TYR A 216 8.26 3.48 6.71
CA TYR A 216 8.77 3.46 8.08
C TYR A 216 8.56 4.82 8.79
N PHE A 217 8.91 5.93 8.15
CA PHE A 217 8.75 7.26 8.75
C PHE A 217 7.29 7.65 8.94
N THR A 218 6.41 7.31 7.99
CA THR A 218 4.98 7.58 8.10
C THR A 218 4.31 6.71 9.17
N PHE A 219 4.82 5.50 9.43
CA PHE A 219 4.30 4.58 10.45
C PHE A 219 4.92 4.73 11.83
N LYS A 220 5.98 5.54 12.03
CA LYS A 220 6.69 5.68 13.31
C LYS A 220 5.69 5.75 14.48
N PRO A 221 5.59 4.69 15.31
CA PRO A 221 4.58 4.64 16.36
C PRO A 221 4.89 5.73 17.36
N ASN A 222 3.88 6.52 17.69
CA ASN A 222 4.03 7.59 18.66
C ASN A 222 4.28 6.90 20.02
N LYS A 223 5.52 6.94 20.54
CA LYS A 223 5.95 6.23 21.76
C LYS A 223 4.98 6.42 22.95
N LYS A 224 4.29 7.56 23.01
CA LYS A 224 3.27 7.88 24.03
C LYS A 224 2.02 6.97 23.98
N GLN A 225 1.63 6.39 22.84
CA GLN A 225 0.46 5.50 22.76
C GLN A 225 0.75 4.07 23.23
N LEU A 226 1.99 3.60 23.07
CA LEU A 226 2.42 2.29 23.60
C LEU A 226 2.49 2.30 25.12
N GLN A 227 2.98 3.39 25.72
CA GLN A 227 3.01 3.54 27.18
C GLN A 227 1.60 3.56 27.81
N VAL A 228 0.61 4.23 27.18
CA VAL A 228 -0.76 4.25 27.70
C VAL A 228 -1.43 2.87 27.61
N LYS A 229 -1.18 2.09 26.56
CA LYS A 229 -1.70 0.71 26.47
C LYS A 229 -1.05 -0.24 27.48
N TYR A 230 0.26 -0.12 27.71
CA TYR A 230 0.97 -0.91 28.73
C TYR A 230 0.47 -0.59 30.14
N VAL A 231 0.25 0.69 30.46
CA VAL A 231 -0.27 1.09 31.78
C VAL A 231 -1.71 0.63 32.01
N ILE A 232 -2.56 0.62 30.97
CA ILE A 232 -3.93 0.12 31.08
C ILE A 232 -3.95 -1.42 31.18
N SER A 233 -3.11 -2.13 30.41
CA SER A 233 -3.02 -3.60 30.48
C SER A 233 -2.53 -4.06 31.86
N ASN A 234 -1.48 -3.44 32.40
CA ASN A 234 -0.97 -3.78 33.73
C ASN A 234 -1.97 -3.42 34.85
N LYS A 235 -2.75 -2.34 34.71
CA LYS A 235 -3.81 -2.03 35.69
C LYS A 235 -4.98 -3.01 35.66
N ILE A 236 -5.30 -3.57 34.49
CA ILE A 236 -6.35 -4.59 34.37
C ILE A 236 -5.86 -5.91 34.96
N GLU A 237 -4.61 -6.30 34.69
CA GLU A 237 -3.99 -7.52 35.24
C GLU A 237 -3.82 -7.49 36.77
N ILE A 238 -3.51 -6.32 37.35
CA ILE A 238 -3.43 -6.15 38.81
C ILE A 238 -4.81 -6.25 39.48
N ASN A 239 -5.88 -5.80 38.80
CA ASN A 239 -7.24 -5.86 39.35
C ASN A 239 -7.93 -7.22 39.16
N THR A 240 -7.49 -8.05 38.21
CA THR A 240 -8.01 -9.42 38.04
C THR A 240 -7.36 -10.46 38.95
N ASN A 241 -6.21 -10.13 39.57
CA ASN A 241 -5.46 -11.05 40.42
C ASN A 241 -5.59 -10.77 41.94
N MET A 242 -6.57 -9.96 42.37
CA MET A 242 -6.92 -9.91 43.80
C MET A 242 -7.80 -11.13 44.17
N PRO A 243 -7.41 -11.94 45.16
CA PRO A 243 -8.22 -13.06 45.61
C PRO A 243 -9.53 -12.55 46.22
N GLN A 244 -10.66 -13.00 45.66
CA GLN A 244 -11.97 -12.84 46.27
C GLN A 244 -11.98 -13.58 47.61
N LYS A 245 -12.04 -12.83 48.71
CA LYS A 245 -12.32 -13.35 50.05
C LYS A 245 -13.77 -13.86 50.07
N PRO A 246 -14.05 -15.11 50.48
CA PRO A 246 -15.42 -15.57 50.65
C PRO A 246 -15.94 -15.02 51.98
N THR A 247 -17.00 -14.21 51.94
CA THR A 247 -17.85 -13.96 53.11
C THR A 247 -19.21 -14.53 52.83
N SER A 248 -19.44 -15.71 53.40
CA SER A 248 -20.72 -16.38 53.57
C SER A 248 -21.35 -15.97 54.91
N GLU A 249 -22.69 -15.95 54.91
CA GLU A 249 -23.64 -15.96 56.05
C GLU A 249 -23.82 -14.68 56.89
N CYS A 250 -24.98 -14.02 56.78
CA CYS A 250 -26.16 -14.34 57.61
C CYS A 250 -27.40 -13.46 57.28
N LEU A 251 -28.44 -14.14 56.78
CA LEU A 251 -29.89 -13.89 56.80
C LEU A 251 -30.46 -12.85 57.81
N LYS A 252 -31.32 -11.92 57.37
CA LYS A 252 -32.81 -11.91 57.60
C LYS A 252 -33.50 -10.56 57.34
N ASN A 253 -34.74 -10.70 56.85
CA ASN A 253 -35.92 -9.80 56.91
C ASN A 253 -36.02 -8.69 55.85
N LYS A 254 -36.90 -8.80 54.84
CA LYS A 254 -38.38 -8.73 54.82
C LYS A 254 -38.88 -7.29 54.68
N LYS A 255 -39.32 -6.90 53.47
CA LYS A 255 -40.65 -6.33 53.15
C LYS A 255 -40.72 -5.74 51.72
N GLU A 256 -41.65 -6.32 50.96
CA GLU A 256 -42.69 -5.69 50.14
C GLU A 256 -42.34 -4.56 49.14
N LEU A 257 -42.68 -4.86 47.88
CA LEU A 257 -43.06 -3.98 46.75
C LEU A 257 -43.98 -2.79 47.15
N PRO A 258 -44.17 -1.72 46.33
CA PRO A 258 -44.38 -1.84 44.88
C PRO A 258 -43.88 -0.74 43.93
N ILE A 259 -43.86 -1.17 42.66
CA ILE A 259 -44.22 -0.48 41.42
C ILE A 259 -45.00 0.83 41.61
N ILE A 260 -44.51 1.91 41.01
CA ILE A 260 -45.34 3.04 40.55
C ILE A 260 -44.93 3.40 39.13
N GLU A 261 -45.90 3.27 38.23
CA GLU A 261 -45.93 3.83 36.88
C GLU A 261 -46.22 5.35 36.91
N LYS A 262 -45.70 6.04 35.87
CA LYS A 262 -46.19 7.29 35.25
C LYS A 262 -46.25 8.57 36.09
N PHE A 263 -45.48 9.58 35.63
CA PHE A 263 -45.99 10.72 34.86
C PHE A 263 -44.94 11.18 33.85
#